data_AF-A0A963Z221-F1
#
_entry.id   AF-A0A963Z221-F1
#
_cell.length_a   1.000
_cell.length_b   1.000
_cell.length_c   1.000
_cell.angle_alpha   90.00
_cell.angle_beta   90.00
_cell.angle_gamma   90.00
#
_symmetry.space_group_name_H-M   'P 1'
#
loop_
_entity.id
_entity.type
_entity.pdbx_description
1 polymer ?
#
loop_
_entity_poly.entity_id
_entity_poly.type
_entity_poly.pdbx_seq_one_letter_code
_entity_poly.pdbx_strand_id
1 'polypeptide(L)'
;MLMNRYVGLCDNLPQLENSLLWTMRAWVLGHCRRRDVSDSIQGVFDQLRASEACFHLDHFMQALSRGANRSLEVNCVCNAMFSEDEAALIDVFALQQREQHEEAFEKLARITTEFAAMAGCDHANRVAIALSDGGHLFNGATVAASPGRRWQAVSVSPSSLAIH
;
A
#
# COMPACT_ATOMS: atom_id res chain seq x y z
N MET A 1 -1.93 -23.33 14.67
CA MET A 1 -3.08 -23.41 13.75
C MET A 1 -3.81 -22.05 13.73
N LEU A 2 -3.15 -21.01 13.17
CA LEU A 2 -3.63 -19.62 13.15
C LEU A 2 -3.30 -18.93 11.80
N MET A 3 -3.52 -19.60 10.66
CA MET A 3 -3.15 -19.04 9.34
C MET A 3 -4.27 -19.18 8.31
N ASN A 4 -5.53 -18.86 8.69
CA ASN A 4 -6.67 -18.92 7.76
C ASN A 4 -7.43 -17.58 7.66
N ARG A 5 -6.77 -16.42 7.85
CA ARG A 5 -7.40 -15.09 7.74
C ARG A 5 -6.49 -14.01 7.12
N TYR A 6 -5.62 -14.36 6.18
CA TYR A 6 -4.87 -13.36 5.42
C TYR A 6 -5.58 -12.91 4.13
N VAL A 7 -6.75 -13.48 3.83
CA VAL A 7 -7.45 -13.26 2.55
C VAL A 7 -8.77 -12.54 2.81
N GLY A 8 -8.89 -11.33 2.27
CA GLY A 8 -10.12 -10.54 2.24
C GLY A 8 -10.14 -9.38 3.23
N LEU A 9 -9.22 -8.43 3.09
CA LEU A 9 -9.31 -7.18 3.84
C LEU A 9 -10.10 -6.14 3.06
N CYS A 10 -9.78 -5.91 1.80
CA CYS A 10 -10.63 -5.10 0.94
C CYS A 10 -11.32 -5.99 -0.09
N ASP A 11 -12.64 -6.19 0.03
CA ASP A 11 -13.45 -7.04 -0.86
C ASP A 11 -13.37 -6.64 -2.34
N ASN A 12 -12.89 -5.43 -2.63
CA ASN A 12 -12.79 -4.89 -3.99
C ASN A 12 -11.40 -5.01 -4.63
N LEU A 13 -10.36 -5.40 -3.88
CA LEU A 13 -9.01 -5.55 -4.43
C LEU A 13 -8.73 -7.01 -4.82
N PRO A 14 -8.00 -7.26 -5.93
CA PRO A 14 -7.51 -8.60 -6.21
C PRO A 14 -6.54 -9.08 -5.12
N GLN A 15 -6.33 -10.40 -5.04
CA GLN A 15 -5.61 -11.03 -3.93
C GLN A 15 -4.17 -10.51 -3.78
N LEU A 16 -3.50 -10.22 -4.89
CA LEU A 16 -2.12 -9.73 -4.88
C LEU A 16 -2.03 -8.33 -4.26
N GLU A 17 -2.89 -7.41 -4.68
CA GLU A 17 -3.00 -6.06 -4.14
C GLU A 17 -3.36 -6.09 -2.65
N ASN A 18 -4.29 -6.98 -2.26
CA ASN A 18 -4.63 -7.19 -0.86
C ASN A 18 -3.43 -7.67 -0.05
N SER A 19 -2.63 -8.58 -0.60
CA SER A 19 -1.42 -9.12 0.06
C SER A 19 -0.37 -8.02 0.23
N LEU A 20 -0.10 -7.26 -0.83
CA LEU A 20 0.82 -6.13 -0.77
C LEU A 20 0.34 -5.05 0.21
N LEU A 21 -0.93 -4.67 0.15
CA LEU A 21 -1.55 -3.72 1.08
C LEU A 21 -1.40 -4.18 2.53
N TRP A 22 -1.70 -5.44 2.80
CA TRP A 22 -1.52 -6.02 4.12
C TRP A 22 -0.07 -5.92 4.59
N THR A 23 0.90 -6.25 3.74
CA THR A 23 2.33 -6.17 4.10
C THR A 23 2.79 -4.75 4.41
N MET A 24 2.36 -3.74 3.63
CA MET A 24 2.68 -2.33 3.91
C MET A 24 2.08 -1.87 5.25
N ARG A 25 0.82 -2.24 5.53
CA ARG A 25 0.16 -1.92 6.80
C ARG A 25 0.80 -2.63 7.99
N ALA A 26 1.18 -3.90 7.81
CA ALA A 26 1.87 -4.68 8.83
C ALA A 26 3.24 -4.05 9.15
N TRP A 27 3.96 -3.61 8.11
CA TRP A 27 5.23 -2.89 8.27
C TRP A 27 5.06 -1.61 9.10
N VAL A 28 4.08 -0.76 8.76
CA VAL A 28 3.80 0.48 9.51
C VAL A 28 3.42 0.18 10.95
N LEU A 29 2.59 -0.86 11.18
CA LEU A 29 2.23 -1.29 12.53
C LEU A 29 3.46 -1.74 13.33
N GLY A 30 4.32 -2.56 12.72
CA GLY A 30 5.58 -3.04 13.32
C GLY A 30 6.50 -1.87 13.68
N HIS A 31 6.69 -0.95 12.74
CA HIS A 31 7.50 0.26 12.91
C HIS A 31 6.98 1.13 14.06
N CYS A 32 5.69 1.49 14.05
CA CYS A 32 5.07 2.36 15.06
C CYS A 32 5.01 1.71 16.45
N ARG A 33 4.88 0.38 16.54
CA ARG A 33 4.76 -0.36 17.80
C ARG A 33 6.07 -1.00 18.26
N ARG A 34 7.17 -0.82 17.52
CA ARG A 34 8.46 -1.51 17.74
C ARG A 34 8.28 -3.02 17.90
N ARG A 35 7.45 -3.61 17.04
CA ARG A 35 7.20 -5.05 16.99
C ARG A 35 7.84 -5.62 15.75
N ASP A 36 8.45 -6.78 15.90
CA ASP A 36 8.92 -7.56 14.76
C ASP A 36 7.73 -8.19 14.05
N VAL A 37 7.60 -7.88 12.76
CA VAL A 37 6.58 -8.41 11.84
C VAL A 37 7.21 -9.08 10.63
N SER A 38 8.55 -9.19 10.62
CA SER A 38 9.34 -9.60 9.45
C SER A 38 8.96 -11.01 9.00
N ASP A 39 8.86 -11.97 9.92
CA ASP A 39 8.45 -13.35 9.63
C ASP A 39 7.04 -13.43 9.00
N SER A 40 6.13 -12.57 9.45
CA SER A 40 4.76 -12.56 8.91
C SER A 40 4.71 -11.97 7.51
N ILE A 41 5.49 -10.92 7.23
CA ILE A 41 5.62 -10.33 5.89
C ILE A 41 6.34 -11.32 4.96
N GLN A 42 7.42 -11.94 5.42
CA GLN A 42 8.16 -12.97 4.68
C GLN A 42 7.24 -14.13 4.30
N GLY A 43 6.45 -14.64 5.25
CA GLY A 43 5.50 -15.73 4.99
C GLY A 43 4.43 -15.41 3.94
N VAL A 44 4.09 -14.13 3.72
CA VAL A 44 3.22 -13.72 2.61
C VAL A 44 3.96 -13.83 1.28
N PHE A 45 5.19 -13.30 1.21
CA PHE A 45 5.97 -13.34 -0.02
C PHE A 45 6.44 -14.76 -0.40
N ASP A 46 6.67 -15.63 0.57
CA ASP A 46 6.97 -17.04 0.34
C ASP A 46 5.79 -17.77 -0.34
N GLN A 47 4.55 -17.47 0.09
CA GLN A 47 3.35 -18.02 -0.55
C GLN A 47 3.18 -17.53 -2.00
N LEU A 48 3.66 -16.32 -2.29
CA LEU A 48 3.69 -15.73 -3.62
C LEU A 48 4.93 -16.13 -4.43
N ARG A 49 5.77 -17.05 -3.91
CA ARG A 49 7.04 -17.48 -4.54
C ARG A 49 7.96 -16.30 -4.89
N ALA A 50 7.92 -15.25 -4.08
CA ALA A 50 8.61 -13.98 -4.30
C ALA A 50 9.38 -13.56 -3.04
N SER A 51 10.06 -14.49 -2.37
CA SER A 51 10.71 -14.27 -1.07
C SER A 51 11.63 -13.04 -1.03
N GLU A 52 12.36 -12.76 -2.12
CA GLU A 52 13.24 -11.59 -2.27
C GLU A 52 12.50 -10.24 -2.23
N ALA A 53 11.19 -10.23 -2.53
CA ALA A 53 10.37 -9.03 -2.45
C ALA A 53 10.25 -8.49 -1.02
N CYS A 54 10.39 -9.33 0.02
CA CYS A 54 10.32 -8.88 1.41
C CYS A 54 11.40 -7.86 1.74
N PHE A 55 12.65 -8.15 1.35
CA PHE A 55 13.79 -7.26 1.54
C PHE A 55 13.58 -5.92 0.83
N HIS A 56 13.16 -5.97 -0.44
CA HIS A 56 12.93 -4.77 -1.22
C HIS A 56 11.71 -3.96 -0.75
N LEU A 57 10.64 -4.62 -0.28
CA LEU A 57 9.51 -3.92 0.33
C LEU A 57 9.93 -3.18 1.59
N ASP A 58 10.74 -3.79 2.47
CA ASP A 58 11.24 -3.13 3.67
C ASP A 58 12.03 -1.85 3.31
N HIS A 59 12.94 -1.96 2.35
CA HIS A 59 13.71 -0.81 1.88
C HIS A 59 12.86 0.27 1.21
N PHE A 60 11.84 -0.13 0.45
CA PHE A 60 10.85 0.80 -0.10
C PHE A 60 10.14 1.57 1.02
N MET A 61 9.64 0.86 2.04
CA MET A 61 8.93 1.49 3.17
C MET A 61 9.86 2.38 4.01
N GLN A 62 11.13 2.02 4.17
CA GLN A 62 12.13 2.87 4.81
C GLN A 62 12.41 4.16 4.01
N ALA A 63 12.46 4.07 2.67
CA ALA A 63 12.61 5.25 1.82
C ALA A 63 11.42 6.22 2.00
N LEU A 64 10.20 5.69 2.00
CA LEU A 64 8.99 6.46 2.27
C LEU A 64 9.02 7.10 3.66
N SER A 65 9.35 6.33 4.71
CA SER A 65 9.28 6.82 6.08
C SER A 65 10.26 7.95 6.36
N ARG A 66 11.40 7.99 5.64
CA ARG A 66 12.44 9.02 5.78
C ARG A 66 12.23 10.20 4.83
N GLY A 67 11.49 10.00 3.75
CA GLY A 67 11.41 10.94 2.64
C GLY A 67 10.03 11.52 2.38
N ALA A 68 8.99 11.13 3.12
CA ALA A 68 7.65 11.68 2.93
C ALA A 68 7.61 13.19 3.20
N ASN A 69 7.03 13.96 2.29
CA ASN A 69 6.89 15.42 2.42
C ASN A 69 5.69 15.84 3.29
N ARG A 70 4.85 14.87 3.66
CA ARG A 70 3.70 15.01 4.55
C ARG A 70 3.46 13.70 5.29
N SER A 71 2.58 13.71 6.29
CA SER A 71 2.08 12.46 6.85
C SER A 71 1.37 11.64 5.78
N LEU A 72 1.73 10.37 5.67
CA LEU A 72 1.04 9.41 4.81
C LEU A 72 -0.05 8.70 5.61
N GLU A 73 -1.23 8.58 5.04
CA GLU A 73 -2.35 7.85 5.63
C GLU A 73 -2.20 6.37 5.33
N VAL A 74 -1.81 5.58 6.33
CA VAL A 74 -1.77 4.13 6.25
C VAL A 74 -2.70 3.54 7.31
N ASN A 75 -3.63 2.72 6.86
CA ASN A 75 -4.68 2.16 7.70
C ASN A 75 -4.19 0.94 8.49
N CYS A 76 -4.97 0.56 9.52
CA CYS A 76 -4.77 -0.70 10.22
C CYS A 76 -4.86 -1.88 9.25
N VAL A 77 -4.08 -2.94 9.50
CA VAL A 77 -4.22 -4.27 8.85
C VAL A 77 -5.65 -4.84 8.93
N CYS A 78 -6.49 -4.32 9.80
CA CYS A 78 -7.86 -4.72 10.04
C CYS A 78 -8.90 -3.89 9.28
N ASN A 79 -8.50 -2.79 8.63
CA ASN A 79 -9.42 -1.89 7.94
C ASN A 79 -9.80 -2.45 6.57
N ALA A 80 -11.10 -2.45 6.25
CA ALA A 80 -11.59 -2.95 4.99
C ALA A 80 -11.47 -1.97 3.82
N MET A 81 -11.27 -0.69 4.11
CA MET A 81 -11.05 0.36 3.10
C MET A 81 -9.55 0.65 2.98
N PHE A 82 -9.12 1.17 1.84
CA PHE A 82 -7.77 1.72 1.64
C PHE A 82 -7.82 3.24 1.43
N SER A 83 -6.77 3.93 1.87
CA SER A 83 -6.62 5.38 1.70
C SER A 83 -6.14 5.73 0.29
N GLU A 84 -6.19 7.03 -0.07
CA GLU A 84 -5.61 7.51 -1.33
C GLU A 84 -4.09 7.26 -1.40
N ASP A 85 -3.39 7.34 -0.27
CA ASP A 85 -1.96 7.04 -0.21
C ASP A 85 -1.69 5.57 -0.46
N GLU A 86 -2.43 4.67 0.18
CA GLU A 86 -2.32 3.24 -0.04
C GLU A 86 -2.61 2.86 -1.50
N ALA A 87 -3.61 3.51 -2.12
CA ALA A 87 -3.92 3.34 -3.53
C ALA A 87 -2.75 3.80 -4.42
N ALA A 88 -2.19 4.97 -4.14
CA ALA A 88 -1.07 5.51 -4.88
C ALA A 88 0.17 4.60 -4.78
N LEU A 89 0.45 4.04 -3.60
CA LEU A 89 1.55 3.10 -3.41
C LEU A 89 1.35 1.81 -4.21
N ILE A 90 0.15 1.22 -4.18
CA ILE A 90 -0.17 0.02 -5.00
C ILE A 90 0.00 0.33 -6.50
N ASP A 91 -0.47 1.49 -6.96
CA ASP A 91 -0.32 1.91 -8.35
C ASP A 91 1.14 2.05 -8.76
N VAL A 92 2.04 2.47 -7.87
CA VAL A 92 3.48 2.52 -8.16
C VAL A 92 4.00 1.13 -8.55
N PHE A 93 3.67 0.07 -7.80
CA PHE A 93 4.10 -1.29 -8.16
C PHE A 93 3.47 -1.76 -9.47
N ALA A 94 2.21 -1.42 -9.73
CA ALA A 94 1.55 -1.75 -10.99
C ALA A 94 2.20 -1.05 -12.20
N LEU A 95 2.59 0.21 -12.06
CA LEU A 95 3.32 0.97 -13.08
C LEU A 95 4.72 0.38 -13.32
N GLN A 96 5.42 -0.01 -12.24
CA GLN A 96 6.72 -0.68 -12.36
C GLN A 96 6.63 -1.99 -13.15
N GLN A 97 5.61 -2.83 -12.89
CA GLN A 97 5.40 -4.05 -13.67
C GLN A 97 5.07 -3.83 -15.15
N ARG A 98 4.55 -2.65 -15.49
CA ARG A 98 4.23 -2.25 -16.88
C ARG A 98 5.36 -1.48 -17.55
N GLU A 99 6.53 -1.40 -16.90
CA GLU A 99 7.70 -0.63 -17.36
C GLU A 99 7.42 0.88 -17.50
N GLN A 100 6.37 1.39 -16.84
CA GLN A 100 6.00 2.82 -16.81
C GLN A 100 6.77 3.54 -15.68
N HIS A 101 8.11 3.45 -15.72
CA HIS A 101 8.99 3.89 -14.63
C HIS A 101 8.92 5.39 -14.34
N GLU A 102 8.77 6.22 -15.37
CA GLU A 102 8.65 7.67 -15.23
C GLU A 102 7.35 8.05 -14.51
N GLU A 103 6.21 7.47 -14.91
CA GLU A 103 4.92 7.68 -14.25
C GLU A 103 4.95 7.19 -12.78
N ALA A 104 5.62 6.07 -12.51
CA ALA A 104 5.81 5.55 -11.16
C ALA A 104 6.62 6.54 -10.30
N PHE A 105 7.70 7.10 -10.85
CA PHE A 105 8.52 8.11 -10.20
C PHE A 105 7.73 9.38 -9.91
N GLU A 106 7.02 9.93 -10.91
CA GLU A 106 6.20 11.12 -10.74
C GLU A 106 5.14 10.92 -9.65
N LYS A 107 4.48 9.76 -9.63
CA LYS A 107 3.48 9.42 -8.62
C LYS A 107 4.09 9.41 -7.22
N LEU A 108 5.28 8.83 -7.05
CA LEU A 108 5.96 8.76 -5.75
C LEU A 108 6.55 10.11 -5.31
N ALA A 109 7.09 10.89 -6.25
CA ALA A 109 7.63 12.23 -6.02
C ALA A 109 6.56 13.25 -5.58
N ARG A 110 5.27 13.02 -5.86
CA ARG A 110 4.18 13.85 -5.32
C ARG A 110 4.01 13.74 -3.81
N ILE A 111 4.47 12.63 -3.20
CA ILE A 111 4.30 12.37 -1.76
C ILE A 111 5.63 12.28 -1.00
N THR A 112 6.76 12.25 -1.71
CA THR A 112 8.11 12.14 -1.13
C THR A 112 9.10 13.12 -1.75
N THR A 113 10.26 13.31 -1.13
CA THR A 113 11.40 14.00 -1.76
C THR A 113 11.88 13.23 -3.00
N GLU A 114 12.49 13.93 -3.95
CA GLU A 114 13.00 13.30 -5.19
C GLU A 114 13.98 12.15 -4.90
N PHE A 115 14.87 12.31 -3.91
CA PHE A 115 15.81 11.26 -3.53
C PHE A 115 15.10 10.01 -3.00
N ALA A 116 14.07 10.19 -2.17
CA ALA A 116 13.28 9.08 -1.65
C ALA A 116 12.39 8.44 -2.73
N ALA A 117 11.88 9.23 -3.67
CA ALA A 117 11.16 8.72 -4.83
C ALA A 117 12.06 7.86 -5.72
N MET A 118 13.31 8.29 -5.97
CA MET A 118 14.27 7.52 -6.75
C MET A 118 14.62 6.19 -6.08
N ALA A 119 15.00 6.22 -4.79
CA ALA A 119 15.30 5.02 -4.03
C ALA A 119 14.08 4.09 -3.89
N GLY A 120 12.90 4.67 -3.66
CA GLY A 120 11.65 3.94 -3.60
C GLY A 120 11.30 3.27 -4.93
N CYS A 121 11.46 3.95 -6.06
CA CYS A 121 11.21 3.36 -7.37
C CYS A 121 12.16 2.20 -7.70
N ASP A 122 13.45 2.27 -7.34
CA ASP A 122 14.36 1.14 -7.54
C ASP A 122 13.87 -0.09 -6.76
N HIS A 123 13.55 0.06 -5.48
CA HIS A 123 13.04 -1.04 -4.67
C HIS A 123 11.66 -1.52 -5.09
N ALA A 124 10.75 -0.62 -5.47
CA ALA A 124 9.44 -1.00 -6.01
C ALA A 124 9.56 -1.80 -7.31
N ASN A 125 10.51 -1.44 -8.18
CA ASN A 125 10.81 -2.21 -9.39
C ASN A 125 11.33 -3.62 -9.05
N ARG A 126 12.20 -3.75 -8.05
CA ARG A 126 12.68 -5.07 -7.61
C ARG A 126 11.58 -5.96 -7.03
N VAL A 127 10.65 -5.38 -6.26
CA VAL A 127 9.43 -6.08 -5.81
C VAL A 127 8.57 -6.50 -7.00
N ALA A 128 8.35 -5.59 -7.96
CA ALA A 128 7.57 -5.86 -9.17
C ALA A 128 8.15 -7.01 -9.99
N ILE A 129 9.47 -7.04 -10.19
CA ILE A 129 10.19 -8.13 -10.86
C ILE A 129 10.02 -9.45 -10.11
N ALA A 130 10.29 -9.47 -8.79
CA ALA A 130 10.18 -10.68 -7.98
C ALA A 130 8.75 -11.28 -8.01
N LEU A 131 7.73 -10.43 -8.00
CA LEU A 131 6.33 -10.86 -8.13
C LEU A 131 6.01 -11.37 -9.54
N SER A 132 6.52 -10.71 -10.58
CA SER A 132 6.38 -11.19 -11.96
C SER A 132 7.03 -12.56 -12.17
N ASP A 133 8.22 -12.78 -11.61
CA ASP A 133 8.92 -14.07 -11.63
C ASP A 133 8.16 -15.16 -10.86
N GLY A 134 7.44 -14.76 -9.80
CA GLY A 134 6.48 -15.61 -9.07
C GLY A 134 5.18 -15.90 -9.83
N GLY A 135 4.96 -15.27 -11.00
CA GLY A 135 3.75 -15.41 -11.82
C GLY A 135 2.59 -14.49 -11.41
N HIS A 136 2.88 -13.39 -10.71
CA HIS A 136 1.89 -12.47 -10.17
C HIS A 136 1.91 -11.11 -10.88
N LEU A 137 0.74 -10.64 -11.32
CA LEU A 137 0.58 -9.35 -12.00
C LEU A 137 -0.41 -8.45 -11.25
N PHE A 138 -0.05 -7.18 -11.12
CA PHE A 138 -0.89 -6.13 -10.55
C PHE A 138 -1.83 -5.56 -11.61
N ASN A 139 -3.09 -5.42 -11.21
CA ASN A 139 -4.09 -4.63 -11.92
C ASN A 139 -4.00 -3.14 -11.52
N GLY A 140 -3.44 -2.85 -10.34
CA GLY A 140 -3.40 -1.52 -9.75
C GLY A 140 -4.67 -1.22 -8.94
N ALA A 141 -4.63 -0.18 -8.10
CA ALA A 141 -5.76 0.17 -7.24
C ALA A 141 -6.91 0.84 -8.03
N THR A 142 -6.58 1.44 -9.18
CA THR A 142 -7.55 2.15 -10.04
C THR A 142 -8.57 1.21 -10.70
N VAL A 143 -8.22 -0.04 -10.98
CA VAL A 143 -9.14 -1.03 -11.61
C VAL A 143 -10.14 -1.61 -10.59
N ALA A 144 -9.81 -1.56 -9.30
CA ALA A 144 -10.66 -2.01 -8.19
C ALA A 144 -11.71 -0.97 -7.74
N ALA A 145 -11.61 0.27 -8.22
CA ALA A 145 -12.62 1.30 -7.97
C ALA A 145 -13.88 1.03 -8.80
N SER A 146 -14.74 0.12 -8.33
CA SER A 146 -16.16 0.18 -8.71
C SER A 146 -16.69 1.58 -8.34
N PRO A 147 -17.57 2.23 -9.14
CA PRO A 147 -18.15 3.53 -8.80
C PRO A 147 -19.13 3.38 -7.62
N GLY A 148 -18.59 3.22 -6.42
CA GLY A 148 -19.32 3.10 -5.17
C GLY A 148 -19.65 4.49 -4.63
N ARG A 149 -20.88 4.94 -4.89
CA ARG A 149 -21.61 6.05 -4.25
C ARG A 149 -20.76 7.17 -3.62
N ARG A 150 -20.76 8.32 -4.30
CA ARG A 150 -20.44 9.65 -3.76
C ARG A 150 -21.15 9.85 -2.42
N TRP A 151 -20.44 9.72 -1.31
CA TRP A 151 -20.90 10.22 -0.01
C TRP A 151 -20.86 11.74 -0.09
N GLN A 152 -22.04 12.38 -0.12
CA GLN A 152 -22.14 13.80 0.15
C GLN A 152 -21.68 14.02 1.59
N ALA A 153 -20.74 14.94 1.78
CA ALA A 153 -20.43 15.46 3.11
C ALA A 153 -21.74 16.00 3.71
N VAL A 154 -22.21 15.39 4.80
CA VAL A 154 -23.25 15.99 5.62
C VAL A 154 -22.57 17.16 6.34
N SER A 155 -22.70 18.36 5.78
CA SER A 155 -22.37 19.59 6.48
C SER A 155 -23.37 19.75 7.64
N VAL A 156 -22.91 19.56 8.86
CA VAL A 156 -23.68 19.94 10.05
C VAL A 156 -23.59 21.47 10.18
N SER A 157 -24.66 22.16 9.80
CA SER A 157 -24.80 23.60 10.04
C SER A 157 -24.89 23.87 11.55
N PRO A 158 -24.13 24.83 12.10
CA PRO A 158 -24.25 25.24 13.50
C PRO A 158 -25.42 26.21 13.62
N SER A 159 -26.65 25.71 13.70
CA SER A 159 -27.83 26.54 13.96
C SER A 159 -28.97 25.72 14.55
N SER A 160 -28.92 25.48 15.85
CA SER A 160 -30.10 25.41 16.74
C SER A 160 -29.67 25.00 18.14
N LEU A 161 -29.40 25.99 18.99
CA LEU A 161 -29.75 25.92 20.41
C LEU A 161 -29.98 27.36 20.88
N ALA A 162 -31.11 27.88 20.44
CA ALA A 162 -31.82 28.94 21.13
C ALA A 162 -33.02 28.30 21.83
N ILE A 163 -33.05 28.47 23.16
CA ILE A 163 -34.23 28.59 24.03
C ILE A 163 -35.05 27.30 24.31
N HIS A 164 -34.90 26.78 25.53
CA HIS A 164 -35.89 26.99 26.60
C HIS A 164 -35.25 26.90 27.99
#